data_AF-A0AAE5X880-F1
#
_entry.id   AF-A0AAE5X880-F1
#
_cell.length_a   1.000
_cell.length_b   1.000
_cell.length_c   1.000
_cell.angle_alpha   90.00
_cell.angle_beta   90.00
_cell.angle_gamma   90.00
#
_symmetry.space_group_name_H-M   'P 1'
#
loop_
_entity.id
_entity.type
_entity.pdbx_description
1 polymer ?
#
loop_
_entity_poly.entity_id
_entity_poly.type
_entity_poly.pdbx_seq_one_letter_code
_entity_poly.pdbx_strand_id
1 'polypeptide(L)'
;MLRASLCRFVRDRKANVAVIFAIMLFPTVYLLGMTLDYTQAQRRQSQLDAAADAAAIAAVTPSMMAQSTSVAQTTATNIFNATANAIAGGLSGSPALTVNVGNVGLVRTATVSYTANSSNAFPTLLGAPVWPIKGAATASASGAPNINFYLLLDDSPSMGIAATSNDITKMTTATASQPSGSRSCAFACHEKNPQSDSGANSSTKDNLSIARSNSVTLRIDLVAQATASLMSTAQTTEAQQNNTYKAAIYTFDYGFNTVYAPSGLPSSDLSSAATQAANNISLLQVDHQNCVLSGCSISTDYGTDIVNGLSSVNALMPLPGGGSNQTGDTPQEVIFLVTDGVEDKMVTLSSSCSGTPLANGSKYRCQQPLNTAICTTIKNRGIRIAVLYTEYLPITGTSAGWYNSYIAPFNNPSSSTGQIAQNLQSCASPGLFYDVQSGGDITAALKQLFLKVVETAPHLTN
;
A
#
# COMPACT_ATOMS: atom_id res chain seq x y z
N MET A 1 -28.80 30.97 -79.53
CA MET A 1 -28.90 32.12 -78.57
C MET A 1 -27.58 32.43 -77.85
N LEU A 2 -26.76 31.44 -77.45
CA LEU A 2 -25.45 31.69 -76.81
C LEU A 2 -24.47 32.50 -77.67
N ARG A 3 -24.30 32.15 -78.96
CA ARG A 3 -23.36 32.85 -79.88
C ARG A 3 -23.66 34.34 -80.03
N ALA A 4 -24.93 34.70 -80.22
CA ALA A 4 -25.35 36.09 -80.35
C ALA A 4 -25.13 36.90 -79.05
N SER A 5 -25.32 36.25 -77.89
CA SER A 5 -25.12 36.85 -76.57
C SER A 5 -23.63 37.06 -76.26
N LEU A 6 -22.76 36.10 -76.62
CA LEU A 6 -21.30 36.26 -76.53
C LEU A 6 -20.78 37.38 -77.44
N CYS A 7 -21.26 37.45 -78.69
CA CYS A 7 -20.85 38.52 -79.61
C CYS A 7 -21.30 39.91 -79.14
N ARG A 8 -22.47 40.03 -78.48
CA ARG A 8 -22.90 41.28 -77.84
C ARG A 8 -22.03 41.63 -76.63
N PHE A 9 -21.70 40.64 -75.80
CA PHE A 9 -20.86 40.83 -74.61
C PHE A 9 -19.44 41.30 -74.98
N VAL A 10 -18.82 40.69 -75.99
CA VAL A 10 -17.48 41.07 -76.49
C VAL A 10 -17.46 42.45 -77.15
N ARG A 11 -18.59 42.92 -77.68
CA ARG A 11 -18.72 44.24 -78.33
C ARG A 11 -19.21 45.35 -77.39
N ASP A 12 -19.56 45.05 -76.15
CA ASP A 12 -20.09 46.04 -75.22
C ASP A 12 -18.97 46.99 -74.74
N ARG A 13 -19.20 48.30 -74.86
CA ARG A 13 -18.24 49.34 -74.43
C ARG A 13 -18.43 49.75 -72.97
N LYS A 14 -19.47 49.25 -72.29
CA LYS A 14 -19.74 49.52 -70.86
C LYS A 14 -19.22 48.38 -69.97
N ALA A 15 -18.00 47.91 -70.25
CA ALA A 15 -17.40 46.71 -69.66
C ALA A 15 -17.00 46.82 -68.17
N ASN A 16 -17.44 47.84 -67.43
CA ASN A 16 -17.05 48.07 -66.02
C ASN A 16 -17.29 46.83 -65.14
N VAL A 17 -18.40 46.10 -65.34
CA VAL A 17 -18.71 44.87 -64.58
C VAL A 17 -17.74 43.74 -64.93
N ALA A 18 -17.41 43.54 -66.20
CA ALA A 18 -16.48 42.50 -66.63
C ALA A 18 -15.06 42.77 -66.15
N VAL A 19 -14.63 44.05 -66.14
CA VAL A 19 -13.32 44.47 -65.62
C VAL A 19 -13.24 44.32 -64.10
N ILE A 20 -14.26 44.76 -63.35
CA ILE A 20 -14.31 44.57 -61.89
C ILE A 20 -14.34 43.08 -61.54
N PHE A 21 -15.12 42.27 -62.27
CA PHE A 21 -15.16 40.82 -62.08
C PHE A 21 -13.79 40.18 -62.33
N ALA A 22 -13.12 40.52 -63.44
CA ALA A 22 -11.80 39.98 -63.75
C ALA A 22 -10.75 40.36 -62.70
N ILE A 23 -10.78 41.60 -62.19
CA ILE A 23 -9.87 42.06 -61.13
C ILE A 23 -10.18 41.36 -59.80
N MET A 24 -11.46 41.20 -59.44
CA MET A 24 -11.88 40.55 -58.20
C MET A 24 -11.71 39.02 -58.22
N LEU A 25 -11.67 38.39 -59.40
CA LEU A 25 -11.49 36.95 -59.53
C LEU A 25 -10.16 36.47 -58.94
N PHE A 26 -9.07 37.22 -59.16
CA PHE A 26 -7.75 36.87 -58.63
C PHE A 26 -7.69 36.85 -57.09
N PRO A 27 -8.04 37.93 -56.36
CA PRO A 27 -8.01 37.93 -54.90
C PRO A 27 -9.03 36.96 -54.29
N THR A 28 -10.19 36.75 -54.90
CA THR A 28 -11.18 35.80 -54.38
C THR A 28 -10.71 34.35 -54.50
N VAL A 29 -10.19 33.93 -55.67
CA VAL A 29 -9.61 32.60 -55.85
C VAL A 29 -8.40 32.40 -54.94
N TYR A 30 -7.56 33.42 -54.78
CA TYR A 30 -6.42 33.37 -53.89
C TYR A 30 -6.84 33.15 -52.43
N LEU A 31 -7.83 33.90 -51.93
CA LEU A 31 -8.35 33.76 -50.56
C LEU A 31 -9.01 32.39 -50.32
N LEU A 32 -9.75 31.86 -51.30
CA LEU A 32 -10.30 30.49 -51.23
C LEU A 32 -9.18 29.46 -51.17
N GLY A 33 -8.14 29.62 -51.98
CA GLY A 33 -6.95 28.78 -51.95
C GLY A 33 -6.23 28.80 -50.61
N MET A 34 -6.03 29.99 -50.02
CA MET A 34 -5.47 30.12 -48.67
C MET A 34 -6.33 29.44 -47.59
N THR A 35 -7.65 29.48 -47.74
CA THR A 35 -8.58 28.82 -46.80
C THR A 35 -8.44 27.29 -46.86
N LEU A 36 -8.27 26.73 -48.06
CA LEU A 36 -8.01 25.30 -48.25
C LEU A 36 -6.66 24.88 -47.65
N ASP A 37 -5.60 25.66 -47.90
CA ASP A 37 -4.27 25.41 -47.32
C ASP A 37 -4.29 25.51 -45.79
N TYR A 38 -5.04 26.45 -45.23
CA TYR A 38 -5.25 26.54 -43.78
C TYR A 38 -5.94 25.33 -43.20
N THR A 39 -7.00 24.88 -43.85
CA THR A 39 -7.73 23.69 -43.42
C THR A 39 -6.82 22.44 -43.48
N GLN A 40 -5.98 22.33 -44.51
CA GLN A 40 -5.00 21.24 -44.61
C GLN A 40 -3.89 21.34 -43.57
N ALA A 41 -3.36 22.53 -43.30
CA ALA A 41 -2.35 22.75 -42.27
C ALA A 41 -2.90 22.39 -40.87
N GLN A 42 -4.13 22.81 -40.56
CA GLN A 42 -4.82 22.45 -39.31
C GLN A 42 -5.06 20.94 -39.20
N ARG A 43 -5.49 20.29 -40.29
CA ARG A 43 -5.65 18.83 -40.30
C ARG A 43 -4.33 18.10 -40.03
N ARG A 44 -3.23 18.53 -40.65
CA ARG A 44 -1.88 17.97 -40.44
C ARG A 44 -1.40 18.20 -39.01
N GLN A 45 -1.67 19.38 -38.45
CA GLN A 45 -1.36 19.67 -37.05
C GLN A 45 -2.10 18.70 -36.13
N SER A 46 -3.42 18.55 -36.28
CA SER A 46 -4.21 17.59 -35.50
C SER A 46 -3.72 16.14 -35.63
N GLN A 47 -3.24 15.74 -36.80
CA GLN A 47 -2.66 14.40 -37.01
C GLN A 47 -1.31 14.23 -36.30
N LEU A 48 -0.46 15.27 -36.27
CA LEU A 48 0.79 15.24 -35.52
C LEU A 48 0.58 15.37 -34.01
N ASP A 49 -0.44 16.11 -33.57
CA ASP A 49 -0.87 16.16 -32.16
C ASP A 49 -1.30 14.75 -31.70
N ALA A 50 -2.12 14.05 -32.50
CA ALA A 50 -2.49 12.67 -32.22
C ALA A 50 -1.28 11.70 -32.21
N ALA A 51 -0.26 11.97 -33.03
CA ALA A 51 1.00 11.21 -32.99
C ALA A 51 1.80 11.49 -31.72
N ALA A 52 1.84 12.75 -31.26
CA ALA A 52 2.48 13.15 -30.01
C ALA A 52 1.78 12.52 -28.80
N ASP A 53 0.44 12.53 -28.77
CA ASP A 53 -0.37 11.89 -27.73
C ASP A 53 -0.10 10.38 -27.65
N ALA A 54 -0.14 9.70 -28.79
CA ALA A 54 0.14 8.26 -28.85
C ALA A 54 1.56 7.94 -28.35
N ALA A 55 2.55 8.76 -28.73
CA ALA A 55 3.93 8.61 -28.29
C ALA A 55 4.10 8.87 -26.78
N ALA A 56 3.46 9.91 -26.25
CA ALA A 56 3.53 10.25 -24.83
C ALA A 56 2.92 9.13 -23.97
N ILE A 57 1.72 8.65 -24.34
CA ILE A 57 1.05 7.53 -23.65
C ILE A 57 1.88 6.26 -23.72
N ALA A 58 2.48 5.96 -24.88
CA ALA A 58 3.29 4.75 -25.04
C ALA A 58 4.47 4.67 -24.06
N ALA A 59 5.13 5.80 -23.76
CA ALA A 59 6.25 5.87 -22.83
C ALA A 59 5.87 5.61 -21.35
N VAL A 60 4.58 5.71 -21.01
CA VAL A 60 4.07 5.54 -19.64
C VAL A 60 3.16 4.32 -19.49
N THR A 61 3.10 3.45 -20.51
CA THR A 61 2.40 2.16 -20.41
C THR A 61 3.00 1.28 -19.31
N PRO A 62 2.23 0.35 -18.68
CA PRO A 62 2.76 -0.53 -17.63
C PRO A 62 4.02 -1.29 -18.05
N SER A 63 4.10 -1.76 -19.30
CA SER A 63 5.29 -2.42 -19.84
C SER A 63 6.49 -1.48 -19.97
N MET A 64 6.28 -0.21 -20.32
CA MET A 64 7.36 0.78 -20.38
C MET A 64 7.77 1.29 -18.99
N MET A 65 6.85 1.36 -18.02
CA MET A 65 7.16 1.70 -16.63
C MET A 65 8.19 0.75 -16.01
N ALA A 66 8.21 -0.53 -16.45
CA ALA A 66 9.21 -1.53 -16.08
C ALA A 66 10.59 -1.37 -16.77
N GLN A 67 10.69 -0.50 -17.78
CA GLN A 67 11.91 -0.28 -18.56
C GLN A 67 12.61 1.02 -18.15
N SER A 68 13.88 1.19 -18.58
CA SER A 68 14.61 2.44 -18.37
C SER A 68 13.96 3.61 -19.11
N THR A 69 14.19 4.84 -18.65
CA THR A 69 13.68 6.06 -19.31
C THR A 69 14.20 6.18 -20.75
N SER A 70 15.43 5.72 -21.01
CA SER A 70 16.02 5.65 -22.36
C SER A 70 15.25 4.72 -23.31
N VAL A 71 14.85 3.54 -22.82
CA VAL A 71 14.03 2.60 -23.60
C VAL A 71 12.64 3.21 -23.86
N ALA A 72 12.00 3.79 -22.84
CA ALA A 72 10.70 4.45 -23.01
C ALA A 72 10.76 5.64 -23.98
N GLN A 73 11.82 6.45 -23.94
CA GLN A 73 12.06 7.56 -24.86
C GLN A 73 12.24 7.06 -26.30
N THR A 74 12.96 5.96 -26.49
CA THR A 74 13.12 5.30 -27.80
C THR A 74 11.79 4.77 -28.33
N THR A 75 10.98 4.13 -27.49
CA THR A 75 9.65 3.64 -27.85
C THR A 75 8.70 4.76 -28.27
N ALA A 76 8.64 5.86 -27.50
CA ALA A 76 7.85 7.04 -27.87
C ALA A 76 8.31 7.64 -29.20
N THR A 77 9.63 7.74 -29.41
CA THR A 77 10.21 8.23 -30.67
C THR A 77 9.77 7.37 -31.86
N ASN A 78 9.83 6.04 -31.71
CA ASN A 78 9.44 5.11 -32.77
C ASN A 78 7.94 5.19 -33.08
N ILE A 79 7.09 5.33 -32.06
CA ILE A 79 5.63 5.46 -32.26
C ILE A 79 5.28 6.79 -32.93
N PHE A 80 5.88 7.90 -32.48
CA PHE A 80 5.69 9.19 -33.15
C PHE A 80 6.06 9.10 -34.63
N ASN A 81 7.25 8.58 -34.94
CA ASN A 81 7.73 8.46 -36.31
C ASN A 81 6.84 7.54 -37.16
N ALA A 82 6.38 6.41 -36.61
CA ALA A 82 5.47 5.50 -37.30
C ALA A 82 4.14 6.18 -37.67
N THR A 83 3.57 6.96 -36.75
CA THR A 83 2.30 7.68 -36.99
C THR A 83 2.49 8.90 -37.89
N ALA A 84 3.58 9.66 -37.72
CA ALA A 84 3.91 10.84 -38.53
C ALA A 84 4.25 10.48 -39.99
N ASN A 85 4.81 9.29 -40.24
CA ASN A 85 5.10 8.81 -41.60
C ASN A 85 3.85 8.73 -42.48
N ALA A 86 2.67 8.48 -41.91
CA ALA A 86 1.41 8.43 -42.66
C ALA A 86 1.04 9.76 -43.32
N ILE A 87 1.63 10.88 -42.88
CA ILE A 87 1.33 12.24 -43.38
C ILE A 87 2.55 12.93 -44.01
N ALA A 88 3.66 12.21 -44.19
CA ALA A 88 4.92 12.75 -44.71
C ALA A 88 4.76 13.46 -46.08
N GLY A 89 3.87 12.95 -46.95
CA GLY A 89 3.60 13.58 -48.25
C GLY A 89 2.96 14.97 -48.19
N GLY A 90 2.44 15.39 -47.02
CA GLY A 90 1.88 16.72 -46.79
C GLY A 90 2.85 17.70 -46.11
N LEU A 91 4.07 17.26 -45.80
CA LEU A 91 5.05 18.04 -45.04
C LEU A 91 6.26 18.39 -45.91
N SER A 92 6.93 19.49 -45.56
CA SER A 92 8.23 19.85 -46.11
C SER A 92 9.32 19.38 -45.16
N GLY A 93 9.93 18.25 -45.50
CA GLY A 93 10.92 17.57 -44.66
C GLY A 93 10.31 16.77 -43.50
N SER A 94 11.18 16.18 -42.68
CA SER A 94 10.78 15.43 -41.50
C SER A 94 10.48 16.37 -40.33
N PRO A 95 9.45 16.08 -39.50
CA PRO A 95 9.23 16.81 -38.25
C PRO A 95 10.46 16.77 -37.35
N ALA A 96 10.82 17.90 -36.76
CA ALA A 96 11.82 17.95 -35.70
C ALA A 96 11.13 17.58 -34.37
N LEU A 97 11.48 16.40 -33.86
CA LEU A 97 10.90 15.80 -32.65
C LEU A 97 11.83 15.97 -31.45
N THR A 98 11.25 16.30 -30.29
CA THR A 98 11.91 16.26 -28.99
C THR A 98 11.07 15.43 -28.02
N VAL A 99 11.63 14.32 -27.55
CA VAL A 99 11.02 13.46 -26.53
C VAL A 99 11.85 13.56 -25.26
N ASN A 100 11.22 13.89 -24.14
CA ASN A 100 11.85 13.89 -22.82
C ASN A 100 11.07 12.95 -21.89
N VAL A 101 11.76 11.99 -21.28
CA VAL A 101 11.16 11.06 -20.31
C VAL A 101 11.96 11.14 -19.02
N GLY A 102 11.30 11.57 -17.95
CA GLY A 102 11.92 11.74 -16.63
C GLY A 102 11.14 10.99 -15.57
N ASN A 103 11.86 10.54 -14.53
CA ASN A 103 11.26 9.95 -13.33
C ASN A 103 11.52 10.89 -12.15
N VAL A 104 10.47 11.20 -11.37
CA VAL A 104 10.55 11.89 -10.08
C VAL A 104 9.88 10.99 -9.05
N GLY A 105 10.71 10.33 -8.23
CA GLY A 105 10.22 9.26 -7.35
C GLY A 105 9.57 8.14 -8.17
N LEU A 106 8.31 7.83 -7.86
CA LEU A 106 7.52 6.78 -8.53
C LEU A 106 6.87 7.27 -9.83
N VAL A 107 6.80 8.58 -10.05
CA VAL A 107 6.10 9.17 -11.19
C VAL A 107 7.05 9.26 -12.38
N ARG A 108 6.69 8.64 -13.49
CA ARG A 108 7.28 8.90 -14.79
C ARG A 108 6.44 9.93 -15.53
N THR A 109 7.11 10.92 -16.11
CA THR A 109 6.51 11.91 -17.00
C THR A 109 7.21 11.85 -18.36
N ALA A 110 6.42 11.66 -19.42
CA ALA A 110 6.87 11.73 -20.80
C ALA A 110 6.31 12.99 -21.45
N THR A 111 7.17 13.81 -22.03
CA THR A 111 6.80 15.00 -22.82
C THR A 111 7.30 14.82 -24.23
N VAL A 112 6.39 14.87 -25.20
CA VAL A 112 6.67 14.75 -26.63
C VAL A 112 6.32 16.08 -27.27
N SER A 113 7.26 16.71 -27.97
CA SER A 113 7.02 17.96 -28.68
C SER A 113 7.59 17.88 -30.09
N TYR A 114 6.93 18.53 -31.04
CA TYR A 114 7.36 18.53 -32.42
C TYR A 114 7.22 19.92 -33.07
N THR A 115 8.02 20.14 -34.09
CA THR A 115 7.82 21.21 -35.07
C THR A 115 7.88 20.61 -36.48
N ALA A 116 7.02 21.08 -37.37
CA ALA A 116 6.98 20.63 -38.76
C ALA A 116 6.54 21.76 -39.68
N ASN A 117 6.77 21.60 -40.98
CA ASN A 117 6.39 22.57 -42.00
C ASN A 117 5.31 21.96 -42.90
N SER A 118 4.10 22.52 -42.86
CA SER A 118 2.99 22.12 -43.74
C SER A 118 3.25 22.61 -45.16
N SER A 119 3.25 21.70 -46.13
CA SER A 119 3.41 22.03 -47.56
C SER A 119 2.09 22.56 -48.14
N ASN A 120 2.09 23.80 -48.64
CA ASN A 120 0.90 24.53 -49.06
C ASN A 120 1.07 25.09 -50.48
N ALA A 121 -0.02 25.23 -51.24
CA ALA A 121 0.06 25.59 -52.66
C ALA A 121 0.03 27.10 -52.91
N PHE A 122 -0.87 27.84 -52.27
CA PHE A 122 -1.12 29.27 -52.54
C PHE A 122 -0.12 30.24 -51.88
N PRO A 123 0.46 29.96 -50.70
CA PRO A 123 1.53 30.77 -50.10
C PRO A 123 2.80 30.88 -50.94
N THR A 124 3.02 29.96 -51.89
CA THR A 124 4.14 29.99 -52.84
C THR A 124 4.16 31.27 -53.68
N LEU A 125 2.98 31.83 -54.00
CA LEU A 125 2.84 33.08 -54.76
C LEU A 125 3.38 34.30 -53.98
N LEU A 126 3.48 34.20 -52.66
CA LEU A 126 4.01 35.22 -51.76
C LEU A 126 5.43 34.89 -51.24
N GLY A 127 6.09 33.88 -51.80
CA GLY A 127 7.47 33.51 -51.43
C GLY A 127 7.60 32.75 -50.10
N ALA A 128 6.50 32.32 -49.48
CA ALA A 128 6.51 31.55 -48.23
C ALA A 128 5.82 30.18 -48.43
N PRO A 129 6.52 29.19 -49.00
CA PRO A 129 5.89 27.95 -49.49
C PRO A 129 5.34 27.02 -48.39
N VAL A 130 5.66 27.29 -47.12
CA VAL A 130 5.32 26.41 -45.99
C VAL A 130 4.77 27.20 -44.82
N TRP A 131 3.87 26.57 -44.06
CA TRP A 131 3.41 27.11 -42.78
C TRP A 131 3.94 26.26 -41.62
N PRO A 132 4.63 26.88 -40.64
CA PRO A 132 5.12 26.16 -39.49
C PRO A 132 3.94 25.71 -38.61
N ILE A 133 3.96 24.46 -38.22
CA ILE A 133 3.04 23.86 -37.25
C ILE A 133 3.86 23.25 -36.11
N LYS A 134 3.30 23.28 -34.91
CA LYS A 134 3.94 22.77 -33.69
C LYS A 134 2.90 22.25 -32.73
N GLY A 135 3.30 21.31 -31.89
CA GLY A 135 2.45 20.71 -30.87
C GLY A 135 3.29 20.05 -29.80
N ALA A 136 2.65 19.75 -28.67
CA ALA A 136 3.25 19.01 -27.57
C ALA A 136 2.18 18.24 -26.81
N ALA A 137 2.56 17.07 -26.30
CA ALA A 137 1.75 16.19 -25.47
C ALA A 137 2.56 15.73 -24.25
N THR A 138 1.92 15.67 -23.09
CA THR A 138 2.52 15.17 -21.85
C THR A 138 1.65 14.05 -21.27
N ALA A 139 2.29 12.97 -20.82
CA ALA A 139 1.64 11.88 -20.12
C ALA A 139 2.44 11.51 -18.87
N SER A 140 1.74 11.06 -17.82
CA SER A 140 2.36 10.60 -16.58
C SER A 140 1.72 9.32 -16.05
N ALA A 141 2.52 8.48 -15.41
CA ALA A 141 2.06 7.31 -14.65
C ALA A 141 2.94 7.09 -13.42
N SER A 142 2.36 6.50 -12.36
CA SER A 142 3.09 6.12 -11.14
C SER A 142 3.33 4.62 -11.16
N GLY A 143 4.56 4.19 -10.85
CA GLY A 143 4.87 2.80 -10.57
C GLY A 143 4.56 2.43 -9.11
N ALA A 144 4.41 1.13 -8.84
CA ALA A 144 4.33 0.64 -7.46
C ALA A 144 5.70 0.76 -6.77
N PRO A 145 5.75 1.12 -5.47
CA PRO A 145 7.00 1.28 -4.75
C PRO A 145 7.63 -0.06 -4.37
N ASN A 146 8.96 -0.09 -4.31
CA ASN A 146 9.71 -1.07 -3.54
C ASN A 146 9.46 -0.81 -2.04
N ILE A 147 9.12 -1.87 -1.30
CA ILE A 147 8.76 -1.76 0.13
C ILE A 147 9.48 -2.82 0.96
N ASN A 148 10.07 -2.38 2.07
CA ASN A 148 10.51 -3.22 3.17
C ASN A 148 9.39 -3.31 4.22
N PHE A 149 8.86 -4.50 4.43
CA PHE A 149 7.84 -4.80 5.43
C PHE A 149 8.49 -5.37 6.69
N TYR A 150 8.10 -4.82 7.84
CA TYR A 150 8.47 -5.30 9.17
C TYR A 150 7.18 -5.73 9.86
N LEU A 151 6.93 -7.03 9.86
CA LEU A 151 5.77 -7.58 10.53
C LEU A 151 6.11 -7.68 12.01
N LEU A 152 5.30 -7.04 12.84
CA LEU A 152 5.41 -7.03 14.29
C LEU A 152 4.11 -7.62 14.85
N LEU A 153 4.18 -8.88 15.24
CA LEU A 153 3.01 -9.70 15.54
C LEU A 153 2.93 -9.98 17.03
N ASP A 154 1.78 -9.72 17.63
CA ASP A 154 1.54 -10.03 19.03
C ASP A 154 1.49 -11.55 19.21
N ASP A 155 2.37 -12.09 20.06
CA ASP A 155 2.36 -13.49 20.50
C ASP A 155 2.15 -13.63 22.01
N SER A 156 1.71 -12.55 22.66
CA SER A 156 1.43 -12.53 24.09
C SER A 156 0.28 -13.47 24.48
N PRO A 157 0.12 -13.82 25.77
CA PRO A 157 -0.88 -14.79 26.23
C PRO A 157 -2.33 -14.48 25.79
N SER A 158 -2.68 -13.20 25.58
CA SER A 158 -4.03 -12.81 25.13
C SER A 158 -4.34 -13.28 23.70
N MET A 159 -3.30 -13.54 22.89
CA MET A 159 -3.43 -14.10 21.55
C MET A 159 -3.75 -15.61 21.57
N GLY A 160 -3.73 -16.22 22.75
CA GLY A 160 -4.13 -17.60 23.02
C GLY A 160 -5.65 -17.78 23.18
N ILE A 161 -6.46 -16.76 22.97
CA ILE A 161 -7.93 -16.91 22.98
C ILE A 161 -8.39 -17.79 21.82
N ALA A 162 -9.38 -18.64 22.08
CA ALA A 162 -10.06 -19.39 21.04
C ALA A 162 -10.69 -18.45 19.98
N ALA A 163 -10.50 -18.77 18.70
CA ALA A 163 -10.68 -17.83 17.59
C ALA A 163 -12.14 -17.46 17.27
N THR A 164 -13.08 -18.38 17.52
CA THR A 164 -14.50 -18.23 17.19
C THR A 164 -15.37 -18.52 18.42
N SER A 165 -16.64 -18.10 18.42
CA SER A 165 -17.57 -18.44 19.50
C SER A 165 -17.74 -19.96 19.71
N ASN A 166 -17.65 -20.73 18.63
CA ASN A 166 -17.68 -22.20 18.70
C ASN A 166 -16.41 -22.74 19.37
N ASP A 167 -15.24 -22.23 19.01
CA ASP A 167 -13.97 -22.64 19.61
C ASP A 167 -13.87 -22.18 21.07
N ILE A 168 -14.41 -21.01 21.43
CA ILE A 168 -14.55 -20.56 22.81
C ILE A 168 -15.38 -21.57 23.60
N THR A 169 -16.55 -21.97 23.08
CA THR A 169 -17.43 -22.95 23.74
C THR A 169 -16.73 -24.30 23.92
N LYS A 170 -16.03 -24.78 22.88
CA LYS A 170 -15.22 -26.01 22.96
C LYS A 170 -14.14 -25.87 24.03
N MET A 171 -13.43 -24.74 24.04
CA MET A 171 -12.31 -24.49 24.95
C MET A 171 -12.78 -24.46 26.40
N THR A 172 -13.83 -23.69 26.71
CA THR A 172 -14.38 -23.61 28.08
C THR A 172 -14.93 -24.94 28.56
N THR A 173 -15.48 -25.76 27.65
CA THR A 173 -15.96 -27.11 27.97
C THR A 173 -14.80 -28.06 28.25
N ALA A 174 -13.77 -28.04 27.40
CA ALA A 174 -12.60 -28.90 27.54
C ALA A 174 -11.77 -28.57 28.80
N THR A 175 -11.78 -27.31 29.24
CA THR A 175 -11.07 -26.85 30.44
C THR A 175 -11.95 -26.82 31.70
N ALA A 176 -13.17 -27.38 31.68
CA ALA A 176 -14.10 -27.33 32.81
C ALA A 176 -13.53 -27.96 34.10
N SER A 177 -12.66 -28.96 33.98
CA SER A 177 -12.04 -29.66 35.11
C SER A 177 -10.68 -29.09 35.54
N GLN A 178 -10.20 -28.03 34.89
CA GLN A 178 -8.91 -27.42 35.22
C GLN A 178 -8.94 -26.75 36.60
N PRO A 179 -7.78 -26.61 37.27
CA PRO A 179 -7.69 -25.92 38.56
C PRO A 179 -7.70 -24.39 38.38
N SER A 180 -8.07 -23.67 39.45
CA SER A 180 -7.92 -22.22 39.59
C SER A 180 -8.38 -21.41 38.36
N GLY A 181 -7.59 -20.43 37.92
CA GLY A 181 -7.84 -19.52 36.79
C GLY A 181 -7.88 -20.22 35.43
N SER A 182 -7.38 -21.46 35.33
CA SER A 182 -7.43 -22.26 34.11
C SER A 182 -8.79 -22.95 33.92
N ARG A 183 -9.64 -22.97 34.96
CA ARG A 183 -10.98 -23.58 34.94
C ARG A 183 -11.96 -22.87 34.02
N SER A 184 -12.57 -23.63 33.10
CA SER A 184 -13.56 -23.12 32.14
C SER A 184 -13.06 -21.88 31.41
N CYS A 185 -11.76 -21.82 31.15
CA CYS A 185 -11.10 -20.67 30.56
C CYS A 185 -11.13 -20.76 29.04
N ALA A 186 -11.41 -19.64 28.37
CA ALA A 186 -11.38 -19.51 26.91
C ALA A 186 -9.97 -19.31 26.34
N PHE A 187 -8.97 -19.07 27.20
CA PHE A 187 -7.58 -18.90 26.83
C PHE A 187 -6.81 -20.20 26.97
N ALA A 188 -5.99 -20.46 25.95
CA ALA A 188 -5.05 -21.56 25.88
C ALA A 188 -3.70 -21.15 26.48
N CYS A 189 -3.66 -20.89 27.79
CA CYS A 189 -2.42 -20.60 28.52
C CYS A 189 -1.35 -21.65 28.19
N HIS A 190 -0.19 -21.18 27.76
CA HIS A 190 0.95 -22.01 27.37
C HIS A 190 1.96 -22.01 28.50
N GLU A 191 1.97 -23.09 29.28
CA GLU A 191 2.71 -23.16 30.53
C GLU A 191 3.73 -24.28 30.50
N LYS A 192 4.94 -24.00 30.99
CA LYS A 192 5.99 -24.99 31.12
C LYS A 192 5.77 -25.92 32.31
N ASN A 193 5.24 -25.39 33.41
CA ASN A 193 5.07 -26.07 34.69
C ASN A 193 3.63 -25.98 35.24
N PRO A 194 2.60 -26.40 34.49
CA PRO A 194 1.19 -26.28 34.90
C PRO A 194 0.86 -27.06 36.19
N GLN A 195 1.70 -28.02 36.59
CA GLN A 195 1.59 -28.70 37.88
C GLN A 195 1.84 -27.78 39.09
N SER A 196 2.45 -26.60 38.88
CA SER A 196 2.76 -25.62 39.94
C SER A 196 1.58 -24.69 40.22
N ASP A 197 0.53 -24.75 39.41
CA ASP A 197 -0.67 -23.97 39.60
C ASP A 197 -1.39 -24.33 40.91
N SER A 198 -2.05 -23.33 41.49
CA SER A 198 -2.84 -23.52 42.71
C SER A 198 -3.94 -24.56 42.50
N GLY A 199 -3.84 -25.70 43.19
CA GLY A 199 -4.79 -26.81 43.08
C GLY A 199 -4.51 -27.78 41.92
N ALA A 200 -3.36 -27.64 41.24
CA ALA A 200 -2.88 -28.59 40.25
C ALA A 200 -2.20 -29.82 40.89
N ASN A 201 -1.95 -30.84 40.07
CA ASN A 201 -1.19 -32.03 40.43
C ASN A 201 -0.22 -32.41 39.29
N SER A 202 0.56 -33.47 39.49
CA SER A 202 1.58 -33.93 38.52
C SER A 202 1.03 -34.33 37.15
N SER A 203 -0.27 -34.51 37.00
CA SER A 203 -0.94 -34.85 35.74
C SER A 203 -1.67 -33.66 35.11
N THR A 204 -1.64 -32.48 35.73
CA THR A 204 -2.20 -31.27 35.15
C THR A 204 -1.47 -30.93 33.85
N LYS A 205 -2.24 -30.63 32.81
CA LYS A 205 -1.75 -30.14 31.52
C LYS A 205 -2.13 -28.67 31.39
N ASP A 206 -1.31 -27.91 30.69
CA ASP A 206 -1.64 -26.53 30.34
C ASP A 206 -2.84 -26.47 29.39
N ASN A 207 -3.48 -25.31 29.35
CA ASN A 207 -4.66 -25.11 28.52
C ASN A 207 -4.32 -25.16 27.02
N LEU A 208 -3.10 -24.81 26.61
CA LEU A 208 -2.66 -24.99 25.23
C LEU A 208 -2.65 -26.46 24.81
N SER A 209 -2.10 -27.38 25.61
CA SER A 209 -2.15 -28.82 25.30
C SER A 209 -3.58 -29.32 25.16
N ILE A 210 -4.49 -28.84 26.01
CA ILE A 210 -5.92 -29.20 25.96
C ILE A 210 -6.54 -28.68 24.67
N ALA A 211 -6.28 -27.43 24.30
CA ALA A 211 -6.76 -26.82 23.06
C ALA A 211 -6.31 -27.64 21.83
N ARG A 212 -5.02 -28.02 21.76
CA ARG A 212 -4.49 -28.85 20.67
C ARG A 212 -5.15 -30.23 20.60
N SER A 213 -5.32 -30.90 21.75
CA SER A 213 -5.96 -32.22 21.81
C SER A 213 -7.44 -32.23 21.41
N ASN A 214 -8.11 -31.07 21.52
CA ASN A 214 -9.52 -30.89 21.16
C ASN A 214 -9.72 -30.12 19.84
N SER A 215 -8.66 -29.92 19.07
CA SER A 215 -8.70 -29.20 17.79
C SER A 215 -9.37 -27.82 17.90
N VAL A 216 -9.07 -27.10 18.98
CA VAL A 216 -9.50 -25.71 19.19
C VAL A 216 -8.55 -24.80 18.41
N THR A 217 -9.10 -24.02 17.48
CA THR A 217 -8.35 -22.98 16.77
C THR A 217 -8.18 -21.75 17.64
N LEU A 218 -6.95 -21.25 17.75
CA LEU A 218 -6.60 -20.06 18.52
C LEU A 218 -6.35 -18.87 17.60
N ARG A 219 -6.50 -17.64 18.13
CA ARG A 219 -6.21 -16.41 17.40
C ARG A 219 -4.76 -16.40 16.87
N ILE A 220 -3.79 -16.82 17.69
CA ILE A 220 -2.38 -16.92 17.26
C ILE A 220 -2.18 -17.86 16.05
N ASP A 221 -2.96 -18.95 15.95
CA ASP A 221 -2.89 -19.87 14.80
C ASP A 221 -3.34 -19.18 13.52
N LEU A 222 -4.40 -18.35 13.61
CA LEU A 222 -4.89 -17.57 12.49
C LEU A 222 -3.93 -16.46 12.09
N VAL A 223 -3.24 -15.84 13.05
CA VAL A 223 -2.18 -14.84 12.77
C VAL A 223 -1.00 -15.48 12.04
N ALA A 224 -0.56 -16.68 12.47
CA ALA A 224 0.51 -17.42 11.79
C ALA A 224 0.14 -17.77 10.35
N GLN A 225 -1.07 -18.30 10.14
CA GLN A 225 -1.60 -18.63 8.80
C GLN A 225 -1.77 -17.39 7.91
N ALA A 226 -2.36 -16.33 8.45
CA ALA A 226 -2.55 -15.07 7.72
C ALA A 226 -1.20 -14.46 7.31
N THR A 227 -0.20 -14.50 8.19
CA THR A 227 1.15 -14.02 7.89
C THR A 227 1.81 -14.81 6.78
N ALA A 228 1.72 -16.15 6.82
CA ALA A 228 2.25 -16.99 5.75
C ALA A 228 1.55 -16.72 4.41
N SER A 229 0.21 -16.59 4.42
CA SER A 229 -0.58 -16.27 3.23
C SER A 229 -0.28 -14.88 2.67
N LEU A 230 0.01 -13.91 3.55
CA LEU A 230 0.42 -12.56 3.15
C LEU A 230 1.73 -12.60 2.36
N MET A 231 2.71 -13.42 2.75
CA MET A 231 3.98 -13.53 2.02
C MET A 231 3.75 -14.04 0.59
N SER A 232 2.89 -15.04 0.39
CA SER A 232 2.49 -15.50 -0.95
C SER A 232 1.73 -14.43 -1.75
N THR A 233 0.89 -13.65 -1.07
CA THR A 233 0.19 -12.50 -1.68
C THR A 233 1.19 -11.42 -2.13
N ALA A 234 2.20 -11.13 -1.31
CA ALA A 234 3.25 -10.18 -1.63
C ALA A 234 4.06 -10.62 -2.85
N GLN A 235 4.46 -11.89 -2.94
CA GLN A 235 5.13 -12.46 -4.12
C GLN A 235 4.31 -12.32 -5.40
N THR A 236 3.02 -12.61 -5.32
CA THR A 236 2.13 -12.49 -6.49
C THR A 236 1.99 -11.03 -6.91
N THR A 237 1.87 -10.14 -5.93
CA THR A 237 1.68 -8.71 -6.17
C THR A 237 2.95 -8.05 -6.72
N GLU A 238 4.13 -8.40 -6.20
CA GLU A 238 5.39 -7.82 -6.68
C GLU A 238 5.69 -8.22 -8.13
N ALA A 239 5.37 -9.47 -8.50
CA ALA A 239 5.51 -9.95 -9.87
C ALA A 239 4.57 -9.23 -10.84
N GLN A 240 3.35 -8.89 -10.39
CA GLN A 240 2.36 -8.16 -11.19
C GLN A 240 2.73 -6.68 -11.38
N GLN A 241 3.34 -6.08 -10.37
CA GLN A 241 3.64 -4.63 -10.33
C GLN A 241 5.09 -4.30 -10.71
N ASN A 242 5.94 -5.31 -10.93
CA ASN A 242 7.36 -5.18 -11.27
C ASN A 242 8.12 -4.28 -10.27
N ASN A 243 7.90 -4.54 -8.99
CA ASN A 243 8.59 -3.94 -7.86
C ASN A 243 9.17 -5.04 -6.97
N THR A 244 9.82 -4.66 -5.88
CA THR A 244 10.45 -5.58 -4.94
C THR A 244 9.87 -5.37 -3.55
N TYR A 245 9.37 -6.45 -2.97
CA TYR A 245 9.00 -6.51 -1.57
C TYR A 245 10.02 -7.34 -0.80
N LYS A 246 10.35 -6.86 0.40
CA LYS A 246 11.15 -7.61 1.35
C LYS A 246 10.42 -7.68 2.67
N ALA A 247 10.57 -8.79 3.39
CA ALA A 247 9.92 -8.98 4.68
C ALA A 247 10.92 -9.37 5.76
N ALA A 248 10.75 -8.79 6.94
CA ALA A 248 11.22 -9.34 8.20
C ALA A 248 10.00 -9.58 9.10
N ILE A 249 10.04 -10.66 9.88
CA ILE A 249 8.95 -11.09 10.75
C ILE A 249 9.48 -11.17 12.17
N TYR A 250 8.81 -10.44 13.05
CA TYR A 250 9.07 -10.37 14.47
C TYR A 250 7.79 -10.64 15.23
N THR A 251 7.93 -11.23 16.42
CA THR A 251 6.85 -11.27 17.40
C THR A 251 7.23 -10.45 18.63
N PHE A 252 6.22 -10.08 19.41
CA PHE A 252 6.44 -9.39 20.67
C PHE A 252 5.47 -9.88 21.74
N ASP A 253 6.03 -9.96 22.94
CA ASP A 253 5.35 -10.30 24.18
C ASP A 253 5.85 -9.31 25.25
N TYR A 254 6.36 -9.76 26.41
CA TYR A 254 7.17 -8.92 27.28
C TYR A 254 8.56 -8.61 26.68
N GLY A 255 8.98 -9.37 25.66
CA GLY A 255 10.22 -9.24 24.90
C GLY A 255 9.97 -8.97 23.40
N PHE A 256 11.06 -9.00 22.64
CA PHE A 256 11.06 -8.82 21.18
C PHE A 256 11.80 -10.00 20.53
N ASN A 257 11.09 -10.77 19.72
CA ASN A 257 11.56 -12.05 19.20
C ASN A 257 11.68 -11.98 17.67
N THR A 258 12.72 -12.60 17.11
CA THR A 258 12.90 -12.69 15.66
C THR A 258 12.39 -14.03 15.15
N VAL A 259 11.43 -14.00 14.22
CA VAL A 259 10.93 -15.18 13.52
C VAL A 259 11.65 -15.35 12.18
N TYR A 260 11.82 -14.26 11.43
CA TYR A 260 12.51 -14.26 10.15
C TYR A 260 13.20 -12.92 9.87
N ALA A 261 14.52 -12.90 9.97
CA ALA A 261 15.36 -11.78 9.53
C ALA A 261 16.79 -12.32 9.28
N PRO A 262 17.04 -13.05 8.18
CA PRO A 262 18.25 -13.86 8.01
C PRO A 262 19.56 -13.06 8.05
N SER A 263 19.51 -11.76 7.76
CA SER A 263 20.64 -10.82 7.85
C SER A 263 20.41 -9.71 8.90
N GLY A 264 19.44 -9.88 9.79
CA GLY A 264 18.97 -8.84 10.70
C GLY A 264 18.07 -7.76 10.05
N LEU A 265 17.79 -7.89 8.75
CA LEU A 265 16.97 -6.98 7.95
C LEU A 265 15.97 -7.75 7.07
N PRO A 266 14.98 -7.06 6.46
CA PRO A 266 14.05 -7.68 5.52
C PRO A 266 14.73 -8.36 4.33
N SER A 267 14.23 -9.53 3.96
CA SER A 267 14.72 -10.36 2.85
C SER A 267 13.68 -10.46 1.74
N SER A 268 14.14 -10.57 0.49
CA SER A 268 13.28 -10.83 -0.68
C SER A 268 12.87 -12.30 -0.83
N ASP A 269 13.41 -13.20 -0.01
CA ASP A 269 12.98 -14.61 0.02
C ASP A 269 11.69 -14.76 0.84
N LEU A 270 10.59 -14.31 0.24
CA LEU A 270 9.25 -14.35 0.83
C LEU A 270 8.73 -15.79 1.01
N SER A 271 9.27 -16.78 0.28
CA SER A 271 8.89 -18.19 0.44
C SER A 271 9.42 -18.75 1.77
N SER A 272 10.68 -18.46 2.08
CA SER A 272 11.24 -18.78 3.40
C SER A 272 10.51 -18.00 4.49
N ALA A 273 10.22 -16.72 4.28
CA ALA A 273 9.44 -15.93 5.24
C ALA A 273 8.06 -16.58 5.54
N ALA A 274 7.35 -17.05 4.51
CA ALA A 274 6.07 -17.75 4.65
C ALA A 274 6.20 -19.04 5.47
N THR A 275 7.25 -19.81 5.20
CA THR A 275 7.52 -21.06 5.91
C THR A 275 7.86 -20.82 7.37
N GLN A 276 8.64 -19.78 7.66
CA GLN A 276 8.99 -19.42 9.04
C GLN A 276 7.78 -18.89 9.80
N ALA A 277 6.94 -18.07 9.17
CA ALA A 277 5.68 -17.61 9.75
C ALA A 277 4.78 -18.77 10.17
N ALA A 278 4.57 -19.74 9.27
CA ALA A 278 3.68 -20.88 9.52
C ALA A 278 4.15 -21.79 10.67
N ASN A 279 5.47 -21.88 10.91
CA ASN A 279 6.04 -22.85 11.84
C ASN A 279 6.52 -22.24 13.16
N ASN A 280 6.88 -20.95 13.19
CA ASN A 280 7.61 -20.34 14.31
C ASN A 280 6.90 -19.12 14.92
N ILE A 281 5.69 -18.78 14.48
CA ILE A 281 4.80 -17.89 15.23
C ILE A 281 4.01 -18.76 16.22
N SER A 282 4.28 -18.61 17.51
CA SER A 282 3.68 -19.42 18.56
C SER A 282 3.44 -18.58 19.81
N LEU A 283 2.44 -18.95 20.61
CA LEU A 283 2.11 -18.25 21.86
C LEU A 283 3.30 -18.27 22.83
N LEU A 284 3.54 -17.14 23.52
CA LEU A 284 4.50 -17.04 24.62
C LEU A 284 4.32 -18.20 25.60
N GLN A 285 5.41 -18.92 25.88
CA GLN A 285 5.46 -19.89 26.98
C GLN A 285 5.82 -19.18 28.28
N VAL A 286 4.95 -19.29 29.29
CA VAL A 286 5.22 -18.82 30.66
C VAL A 286 5.64 -19.99 31.55
N ASP A 287 6.20 -19.71 32.73
CA ASP A 287 6.57 -20.79 33.66
C ASP A 287 5.31 -21.49 34.21
N HIS A 288 4.42 -20.75 34.88
CA HIS A 288 3.11 -21.22 35.37
C HIS A 288 2.24 -20.02 35.75
N GLN A 289 1.02 -20.25 36.22
CA GLN A 289 0.08 -19.17 36.60
C GLN A 289 0.68 -18.24 37.66
N ASN A 290 0.56 -16.93 37.44
CA ASN A 290 1.19 -15.84 38.20
C ASN A 290 2.73 -15.77 38.12
N CYS A 291 3.36 -16.52 37.22
CA CYS A 291 4.82 -16.62 37.12
C CYS A 291 5.26 -16.67 35.65
N VAL A 292 5.54 -15.50 35.06
CA VAL A 292 5.92 -15.41 33.64
C VAL A 292 7.28 -16.06 33.36
N LEU A 293 8.25 -15.87 34.26
CA LEU A 293 9.62 -16.37 34.13
C LEU A 293 9.95 -17.40 35.21
N SER A 294 10.84 -18.33 34.90
CA SER A 294 11.28 -19.34 35.88
C SER A 294 11.95 -18.69 37.09
N GLY A 295 11.58 -19.15 38.29
CA GLY A 295 12.05 -18.57 39.55
C GLY A 295 11.59 -17.12 39.75
N CYS A 296 10.42 -16.76 39.22
CA CYS A 296 9.88 -15.40 39.24
C CYS A 296 9.99 -14.74 40.62
N SER A 297 10.66 -13.58 40.66
CA SER A 297 10.62 -12.66 41.80
C SER A 297 9.33 -11.83 41.84
N ILE A 298 8.61 -11.79 40.72
CA ILE A 298 7.33 -11.09 40.53
C ILE A 298 6.24 -12.13 40.37
N SER A 299 5.36 -12.25 41.36
CA SER A 299 4.27 -13.23 41.38
C SER A 299 2.97 -12.65 40.81
N THR A 300 2.97 -12.18 39.56
CA THR A 300 1.77 -11.76 38.84
C THR A 300 1.91 -12.04 37.35
N ASP A 301 0.78 -12.28 36.67
CA ASP A 301 0.75 -12.41 35.21
C ASP A 301 1.07 -11.07 34.56
N TYR A 302 1.72 -11.11 33.41
CA TYR A 302 1.91 -10.01 32.44
C TYR A 302 2.46 -10.65 31.16
N GLY A 303 2.59 -9.92 30.06
CA GLY A 303 3.16 -10.52 28.86
C GLY A 303 3.07 -9.73 27.58
N THR A 304 2.66 -8.46 27.61
CA THR A 304 2.44 -7.68 26.40
C THR A 304 3.05 -6.29 26.53
N ASP A 305 4.16 -6.05 25.84
CA ASP A 305 4.86 -4.76 25.78
C ASP A 305 4.96 -4.28 24.32
N ILE A 306 3.82 -3.80 23.82
CA ILE A 306 3.68 -3.29 22.45
C ILE A 306 4.67 -2.14 22.20
N VAL A 307 4.85 -1.25 23.19
CA VAL A 307 5.78 -0.11 23.08
C VAL A 307 7.22 -0.59 22.95
N ASN A 308 7.64 -1.61 23.70
CA ASN A 308 8.97 -2.20 23.53
C ASN A 308 9.10 -2.84 22.14
N GLY A 309 8.13 -3.64 21.70
CA GLY A 309 8.14 -4.23 20.36
C GLY A 309 8.28 -3.18 19.24
N LEU A 310 7.49 -2.11 19.30
CA LEU A 310 7.56 -0.99 18.36
C LEU A 310 8.89 -0.24 18.45
N SER A 311 9.44 -0.06 19.65
CA SER A 311 10.74 0.60 19.85
C SER A 311 11.90 -0.22 19.30
N SER A 312 11.88 -1.53 19.53
CA SER A 312 12.88 -2.48 19.05
C SER A 312 12.88 -2.56 17.53
N VAL A 313 11.72 -2.75 16.89
CA VAL A 313 11.66 -2.78 15.42
C VAL A 313 12.07 -1.43 14.82
N ASN A 314 11.63 -0.32 15.41
CA ASN A 314 12.02 1.02 14.98
C ASN A 314 13.55 1.21 15.01
N ALA A 315 14.25 0.69 16.02
CA ALA A 315 15.70 0.78 16.10
C ALA A 315 16.43 0.02 14.99
N LEU A 316 15.80 -1.01 14.41
CA LEU A 316 16.37 -1.80 13.30
C LEU A 316 16.14 -1.16 11.93
N MET A 317 15.07 -0.36 11.78
CA MET A 317 14.64 0.19 10.50
C MET A 317 15.57 1.32 10.03
N PRO A 318 15.96 1.37 8.74
CA PRO A 318 16.65 2.52 8.16
C PRO A 318 15.70 3.71 7.97
N LEU A 319 16.22 4.83 7.42
CA LEU A 319 15.36 5.90 6.93
C LEU A 319 14.68 5.46 5.62
N PRO A 320 13.37 5.66 5.46
CA PRO A 320 12.65 5.31 4.25
C PRO A 320 13.05 6.19 3.07
N GLY A 321 13.12 5.59 1.89
CA GLY A 321 13.26 6.29 0.61
C GLY A 321 11.92 6.46 -0.12
N GLY A 322 12.01 6.84 -1.39
CA GLY A 322 10.85 7.00 -2.28
C GLY A 322 10.28 5.67 -2.78
N GLY A 323 11.07 4.59 -2.74
CA GLY A 323 10.68 3.27 -3.23
C GLY A 323 10.74 3.13 -4.75
N SER A 324 11.41 4.02 -5.47
CA SER A 324 11.60 3.89 -6.91
C SER A 324 12.75 2.93 -7.26
N ASN A 325 12.84 2.57 -8.55
CA ASN A 325 13.97 1.84 -9.11
C ASN A 325 15.12 2.79 -9.57
N GLN A 326 15.11 4.06 -9.14
CA GLN A 326 16.18 5.01 -9.49
C GLN A 326 17.45 4.73 -8.66
N THR A 327 18.62 4.91 -9.28
CA THR A 327 19.90 4.79 -8.59
C THR A 327 19.98 5.75 -7.41
N GLY A 328 20.29 5.24 -6.22
CA GLY A 328 20.42 6.02 -5.00
C GLY A 328 19.12 6.20 -4.20
N ASP A 329 17.98 5.74 -4.73
CA ASP A 329 16.74 5.64 -3.95
C ASP A 329 16.71 4.34 -3.12
N THR A 330 16.01 4.37 -1.99
CA THR A 330 15.82 3.22 -1.10
C THR A 330 14.33 2.85 -1.00
N PRO A 331 14.01 1.62 -0.57
CA PRO A 331 12.62 1.21 -0.36
C PRO A 331 11.88 2.12 0.62
N GLN A 332 10.55 2.16 0.48
CA GLN A 332 9.70 2.66 1.55
C GLN A 332 9.72 1.65 2.70
N GLU A 333 9.53 2.12 3.93
CA GLU A 333 9.56 1.27 5.12
C GLU A 333 8.17 1.24 5.78
N VAL A 334 7.66 0.03 6.06
CA VAL A 334 6.32 -0.16 6.62
C VAL A 334 6.35 -1.17 7.76
N ILE A 335 5.80 -0.80 8.91
CA ILE A 335 5.48 -1.72 10.00
C ILE A 335 4.08 -2.26 9.81
N PHE A 336 3.91 -3.59 9.87
CA PHE A 336 2.62 -4.24 10.04
C PHE A 336 2.47 -4.67 11.49
N LEU A 337 1.72 -3.90 12.28
CA LEU A 337 1.40 -4.23 13.66
C LEU A 337 0.11 -5.06 13.70
N VAL A 338 0.18 -6.28 14.21
CA VAL A 338 -0.99 -7.15 14.42
C VAL A 338 -1.11 -7.41 15.92
N THR A 339 -2.16 -6.93 16.57
CA THR A 339 -2.32 -6.97 18.03
C THR A 339 -3.77 -6.79 18.45
N ASP A 340 -4.09 -7.16 19.69
CA ASP A 340 -5.35 -6.77 20.35
C ASP A 340 -5.25 -5.42 21.11
N GLY A 341 -4.10 -4.77 21.10
CA GLY A 341 -3.93 -3.36 21.44
C GLY A 341 -3.81 -3.04 22.92
N VAL A 342 -3.76 -4.05 23.78
CA VAL A 342 -3.62 -3.88 25.24
C VAL A 342 -2.20 -4.20 25.66
N GLU A 343 -1.53 -3.22 26.26
CA GLU A 343 -0.31 -3.48 27.02
C GLU A 343 -0.65 -4.11 28.36
N ASP A 344 0.17 -5.07 28.77
CA ASP A 344 0.13 -5.73 30.06
C ASP A 344 1.56 -6.05 30.51
N LYS A 345 2.16 -5.14 31.30
CA LYS A 345 3.59 -5.21 31.64
C LYS A 345 3.90 -4.68 33.03
N MET A 346 5.05 -5.09 33.55
CA MET A 346 5.58 -4.60 34.82
C MET A 346 6.34 -3.29 34.62
N VAL A 347 5.95 -2.27 35.37
CA VAL A 347 6.57 -0.93 35.31
C VAL A 347 7.07 -0.48 36.67
N THR A 348 7.93 0.54 36.70
CA THR A 348 8.42 1.13 37.95
C THR A 348 7.33 1.96 38.62
N LEU A 349 7.44 2.19 39.93
CA LEU A 349 6.48 3.02 40.68
C LEU A 349 6.37 4.47 40.17
N SER A 350 7.39 4.96 39.44
CA SER A 350 7.40 6.30 38.83
C SER A 350 6.79 6.35 37.43
N SER A 351 6.48 5.20 36.82
CA SER A 351 5.88 5.15 35.49
C SER A 351 4.41 5.58 35.55
N SER A 352 3.89 6.12 34.44
CA SER A 352 2.46 6.40 34.29
C SER A 352 1.71 5.17 33.78
N CYS A 353 0.52 4.92 34.31
CA CYS A 353 -0.39 3.90 33.81
C CYS A 353 -1.79 4.50 33.71
N SER A 354 -2.41 4.35 32.54
CA SER A 354 -3.77 4.85 32.32
C SER A 354 -4.84 3.90 32.84
N GLY A 355 -4.51 2.62 33.05
CA GLY A 355 -5.36 1.66 33.77
C GLY A 355 -5.06 1.56 35.25
N THR A 356 -5.87 0.76 35.94
CA THR A 356 -5.76 0.53 37.39
C THR A 356 -4.45 -0.21 37.69
N PRO A 357 -3.49 0.43 38.38
CA PRO A 357 -2.21 -0.19 38.73
C PRO A 357 -2.39 -1.34 39.73
N LEU A 358 -1.66 -2.43 39.56
CA LEU A 358 -1.63 -3.54 40.51
C LEU A 358 -0.26 -3.70 41.15
N ALA A 359 -0.15 -3.31 42.42
CA ALA A 359 1.10 -3.32 43.16
C ALA A 359 1.69 -4.74 43.26
N ASN A 360 3.00 -4.85 43.00
CA ASN A 360 3.77 -6.08 43.16
C ASN A 360 5.18 -5.71 43.65
N GLY A 361 5.36 -5.68 44.97
CA GLY A 361 6.60 -5.24 45.60
C GLY A 361 6.98 -3.81 45.22
N SER A 362 8.19 -3.63 44.69
CA SER A 362 8.73 -2.32 44.26
C SER A 362 8.34 -1.92 42.82
N LYS A 363 7.37 -2.62 42.22
CA LYS A 363 6.83 -2.38 40.88
C LYS A 363 5.30 -2.48 40.92
N TYR A 364 4.67 -2.19 39.79
CA TYR A 364 3.26 -2.53 39.59
C TYR A 364 3.02 -3.05 38.16
N ARG A 365 2.01 -3.91 38.00
CA ARG A 365 1.51 -4.35 36.69
C ARG A 365 0.60 -3.26 36.15
N CYS A 366 0.88 -2.82 34.93
CA CYS A 366 0.09 -1.84 34.21
C CYS A 366 -0.62 -2.52 33.04
N GLN A 367 -1.94 -2.41 33.03
CA GLN A 367 -2.79 -2.87 31.94
C GLN A 367 -3.45 -1.65 31.30
N GLN A 368 -3.18 -1.40 30.02
CA GLN A 368 -3.67 -0.19 29.36
C GLN A 368 -3.69 -0.31 27.84
N PRO A 369 -4.48 0.51 27.13
CA PRO A 369 -4.32 0.67 25.69
C PRO A 369 -2.91 1.14 25.31
N LEU A 370 -2.46 0.81 24.10
CA LEU A 370 -1.18 1.28 23.54
C LEU A 370 -0.99 2.79 23.74
N ASN A 371 0.13 3.18 24.33
CA ASN A 371 0.60 4.56 24.31
C ASN A 371 1.11 4.92 22.90
N THR A 372 0.43 5.85 22.23
CA THR A 372 0.70 6.19 20.82
C THR A 372 1.92 7.09 20.59
N ALA A 373 2.63 7.52 21.65
CA ALA A 373 3.83 8.35 21.52
C ALA A 373 4.91 7.67 20.67
N ILE A 374 5.10 6.36 20.83
CA ILE A 374 6.06 5.60 20.00
C ILE A 374 5.66 5.59 18.53
N CYS A 375 4.36 5.50 18.22
CA CYS A 375 3.86 5.55 16.86
C CYS A 375 4.12 6.93 16.22
N THR A 376 4.03 8.01 17.01
CA THR A 376 4.39 9.36 16.56
C THR A 376 5.88 9.44 16.24
N THR A 377 6.75 8.91 17.11
CA THR A 377 8.20 8.83 16.87
C THR A 377 8.53 8.11 15.56
N ILE A 378 7.90 6.94 15.32
CA ILE A 378 8.08 6.15 14.10
C ILE A 378 7.60 6.94 12.86
N LYS A 379 6.37 7.47 12.91
CA LYS A 379 5.79 8.22 11.79
C LYS A 379 6.57 9.49 11.43
N ASN A 380 7.17 10.16 12.42
CA ASN A 380 8.04 11.32 12.20
C ASN A 380 9.32 10.98 11.43
N ARG A 381 9.73 9.71 11.35
CA ARG A 381 10.81 9.25 10.48
C ARG A 381 10.38 9.00 9.03
N GLY A 382 9.10 9.20 8.71
CA GLY A 382 8.51 8.85 7.41
C GLY A 382 8.12 7.38 7.28
N ILE A 383 8.25 6.58 8.34
CA ILE A 383 7.87 5.18 8.36
C ILE A 383 6.35 5.07 8.48
N ARG A 384 5.72 4.23 7.65
CA ARG A 384 4.28 3.99 7.72
C ARG A 384 3.98 2.86 8.69
N ILE A 385 2.88 2.96 9.42
CA ILE A 385 2.39 1.92 10.33
C ILE A 385 1.03 1.46 9.82
N ALA A 386 0.95 0.22 9.36
CA ALA A 386 -0.27 -0.49 9.07
C ALA A 386 -0.67 -1.29 10.30
N VAL A 387 -1.88 -1.09 10.81
CA VAL A 387 -2.36 -1.74 12.03
C VAL A 387 -3.54 -2.64 11.69
N LEU A 388 -3.39 -3.93 11.99
CA LEU A 388 -4.48 -4.88 12.02
C LEU A 388 -4.88 -5.12 13.48
N TYR A 389 -6.01 -4.55 13.87
CA TYR A 389 -6.58 -4.75 15.19
C TYR A 389 -7.37 -6.07 15.23
N THR A 390 -6.85 -7.07 15.93
CA THR A 390 -7.63 -8.26 16.26
C THR A 390 -8.45 -7.95 17.50
N GLU A 391 -9.75 -7.70 17.33
CA GLU A 391 -10.58 -7.12 18.39
C GLU A 391 -10.46 -7.88 19.72
N TYR A 392 -10.31 -7.12 20.80
CA TYR A 392 -10.28 -7.67 22.14
C TYR A 392 -11.69 -8.15 22.51
N LEU A 393 -11.88 -9.46 22.56
CA LEU A 393 -13.20 -10.05 22.72
C LEU A 393 -13.70 -9.90 24.16
N PRO A 394 -14.97 -9.50 24.36
CA PRO A 394 -15.58 -9.57 25.68
C PRO A 394 -15.56 -11.00 26.22
N ILE A 395 -14.93 -11.20 27.37
CA ILE A 395 -14.84 -12.51 28.01
C ILE A 395 -16.07 -12.69 28.92
N THR A 396 -16.85 -13.73 28.67
CA THR A 396 -17.97 -14.15 29.53
C THR A 396 -17.55 -15.33 30.41
N GLY A 397 -18.26 -15.57 31.53
CA GLY A 397 -18.02 -16.72 32.40
C GLY A 397 -17.05 -16.44 33.55
N THR A 398 -16.39 -17.48 34.07
CA THR A 398 -15.53 -17.42 35.28
C THR A 398 -14.33 -16.48 35.14
N SER A 399 -13.85 -16.25 33.93
CA SER A 399 -12.74 -15.32 33.62
C SER A 399 -13.19 -13.87 33.41
N ALA A 400 -14.49 -13.56 33.47
CA ALA A 400 -15.03 -12.23 33.18
C ALA A 400 -14.65 -11.17 34.23
N GLY A 401 -14.41 -11.56 35.49
CA GLY A 401 -14.17 -10.61 36.58
C GLY A 401 -12.94 -9.74 36.36
N TRP A 402 -11.84 -10.33 35.88
CA TRP A 402 -10.61 -9.60 35.56
C TRP A 402 -10.82 -8.66 34.37
N TYR A 403 -11.32 -9.20 33.27
CA TYR A 403 -11.63 -8.44 32.06
C TYR A 403 -12.51 -7.22 32.36
N ASN A 404 -13.61 -7.41 33.08
CA ASN A 404 -14.56 -6.36 33.42
C ASN A 404 -13.93 -5.24 34.27
N SER A 405 -12.93 -5.58 35.09
CA SER A 405 -12.28 -4.63 36.00
C SER A 405 -11.15 -3.84 35.33
N TYR A 406 -10.37 -4.48 34.46
CA TYR A 406 -9.11 -3.91 33.96
C TYR A 406 -9.14 -3.55 32.47
N ILE A 407 -9.94 -4.25 31.66
CA ILE A 407 -9.91 -4.11 30.18
C ILE A 407 -11.20 -3.50 29.64
N ALA A 408 -12.36 -3.94 30.14
CA ALA A 408 -13.67 -3.45 29.69
C ALA A 408 -13.83 -1.92 29.74
N PRO A 409 -13.28 -1.18 30.73
CA PRO A 409 -13.33 0.29 30.71
C PRO A 409 -12.75 0.91 29.44
N PHE A 410 -11.75 0.27 28.83
CA PHE A 410 -11.13 0.71 27.59
C PHE A 410 -11.76 0.13 26.33
N ASN A 411 -12.47 -1.00 26.46
CA ASN A 411 -13.16 -1.67 25.36
C ASN A 411 -14.61 -1.19 25.17
N ASN A 412 -15.11 -0.33 26.06
CA ASN A 412 -16.45 0.26 25.96
C ASN A 412 -16.46 1.49 25.03
N PRO A 413 -17.54 1.75 24.28
CA PRO A 413 -18.82 1.03 24.29
C PRO A 413 -18.85 -0.25 23.43
N SER A 414 -17.87 -0.44 22.53
CA SER A 414 -17.64 -1.68 21.79
C SER A 414 -16.16 -1.85 21.49
N SER A 415 -15.72 -3.08 21.20
CA SER A 415 -14.34 -3.37 20.79
C SER A 415 -13.88 -2.48 19.63
N SER A 416 -14.72 -2.30 18.60
CA SER A 416 -14.43 -1.47 17.43
C SER A 416 -14.37 0.04 17.67
N THR A 417 -14.94 0.56 18.77
CA THR A 417 -15.07 2.01 19.01
C THR A 417 -14.49 2.49 20.33
N GLY A 418 -14.08 1.57 21.21
CA GLY A 418 -13.47 1.87 22.49
C GLY A 418 -12.08 2.49 22.37
N GLN A 419 -11.52 2.88 23.52
CA GLN A 419 -10.21 3.53 23.60
C GLN A 419 -9.09 2.67 22.98
N ILE A 420 -9.18 1.34 23.05
CA ILE A 420 -8.21 0.42 22.41
C ILE A 420 -8.18 0.65 20.90
N ALA A 421 -9.33 0.55 20.23
CA ALA A 421 -9.46 0.79 18.80
C ALA A 421 -9.02 2.21 18.42
N GLN A 422 -9.42 3.22 19.19
CA GLN A 422 -9.05 4.62 18.93
C GLN A 422 -7.53 4.83 19.02
N ASN A 423 -6.85 4.23 20.00
CA ASN A 423 -5.40 4.34 20.13
C ASN A 423 -4.68 3.62 18.99
N LEU A 424 -5.14 2.42 18.61
CA LEU A 424 -4.57 1.69 17.47
C LEU A 424 -4.79 2.43 16.14
N GLN A 425 -5.97 3.01 15.92
CA GLN A 425 -6.27 3.83 14.76
C GLN A 425 -5.40 5.10 14.70
N SER A 426 -5.18 5.75 15.85
CA SER A 426 -4.27 6.90 15.97
C SER A 426 -2.81 6.52 15.79
N CYS A 427 -2.42 5.31 16.19
CA CYS A 427 -1.09 4.76 15.94
C CYS A 427 -0.85 4.56 14.44
N ALA A 428 -1.83 4.01 13.72
CA ALA A 428 -1.75 3.78 12.28
C ALA A 428 -1.46 5.05 11.47
N SER A 429 -0.87 4.87 10.29
CA SER A 429 -0.79 5.91 9.28
C SER A 429 -2.16 6.09 8.58
N PRO A 430 -2.43 7.26 7.96
CA PRO A 430 -3.72 7.53 7.32
C PRO A 430 -4.15 6.42 6.35
N GLY A 431 -5.37 5.92 6.51
CA GLY A 431 -5.93 4.84 5.67
C GLY A 431 -5.42 3.43 5.96
N LEU A 432 -4.45 3.26 6.89
CA LEU A 432 -3.79 1.98 7.16
C LEU A 432 -4.22 1.35 8.51
N PHE A 433 -5.47 1.54 8.90
CA PHE A 433 -6.10 0.85 10.03
C PHE A 433 -7.17 -0.11 9.51
N TYR A 434 -7.19 -1.32 10.04
CA TYR A 434 -8.21 -2.33 9.77
C TYR A 434 -8.46 -3.15 11.03
N ASP A 435 -9.71 -3.43 11.36
CA ASP A 435 -10.11 -4.25 12.50
C ASP A 435 -10.78 -5.56 12.06
N VAL A 436 -10.66 -6.59 12.90
CA VAL A 436 -11.25 -7.92 12.68
C VAL A 436 -11.95 -8.36 13.96
N GLN A 437 -13.27 -8.54 13.87
CA GLN A 437 -14.10 -9.04 14.96
C GLN A 437 -13.90 -10.55 15.19
N SER A 438 -14.43 -11.08 16.29
CA SER A 438 -14.42 -12.54 16.56
C SER A 438 -15.00 -13.34 15.39
N GLY A 439 -14.30 -14.39 14.98
CA GLY A 439 -14.69 -15.21 13.82
C GLY A 439 -14.52 -14.51 12.46
N GLY A 440 -14.01 -13.28 12.43
CA GLY A 440 -13.62 -12.61 11.20
C GLY A 440 -12.38 -13.23 10.57
N ASP A 441 -12.25 -13.05 9.26
CA ASP A 441 -11.15 -13.62 8.48
C ASP A 441 -9.90 -12.72 8.56
N ILE A 442 -8.99 -13.05 9.49
CA ILE A 442 -7.70 -12.38 9.67
C ILE A 442 -6.87 -12.41 8.38
N THR A 443 -6.94 -13.51 7.60
CA THR A 443 -6.19 -13.64 6.35
C THR A 443 -6.70 -12.65 5.31
N ALA A 444 -8.02 -12.57 5.13
CA ALA A 444 -8.62 -11.60 4.22
C ALA A 444 -8.33 -10.15 4.66
N ALA A 445 -8.44 -9.86 5.95
CA ALA A 445 -8.20 -8.53 6.49
C ALA A 445 -6.74 -8.09 6.32
N LEU A 446 -5.77 -8.96 6.64
CA LEU A 446 -4.35 -8.67 6.47
C LEU A 446 -4.01 -8.47 4.99
N LYS A 447 -4.60 -9.25 4.09
CA LYS A 447 -4.49 -9.05 2.64
C LYS A 447 -5.05 -7.70 2.19
N GLN A 448 -6.23 -7.31 2.66
CA GLN A 448 -6.83 -6.00 2.31
C GLN A 448 -5.97 -4.84 2.82
N LEU A 449 -5.45 -4.95 4.04
CA LEU A 449 -4.54 -3.95 4.59
C LEU A 449 -3.25 -3.86 3.78
N PHE A 450 -2.69 -4.99 3.34
CA PHE A 450 -1.55 -5.03 2.42
C PHE A 450 -1.83 -4.33 1.10
N LEU A 451 -2.97 -4.61 0.46
CA LEU A 451 -3.34 -3.95 -0.79
C LEU A 451 -3.43 -2.43 -0.64
N LYS A 452 -4.00 -1.94 0.46
CA LYS A 452 -4.02 -0.50 0.78
C LYS A 452 -2.62 0.11 0.94
N VAL A 453 -1.65 -0.65 1.43
CA VAL A 453 -0.26 -0.17 1.59
C VAL A 453 0.45 -0.03 0.26
N VAL A 454 0.20 -0.96 -0.67
CA VAL A 454 0.92 -1.06 -1.95
C VAL A 454 0.24 -0.35 -3.12
N GLU A 455 -1.02 0.07 -2.97
CA GLU A 455 -1.75 0.82 -3.99
C GLU A 455 -1.10 2.19 -4.28
N THR A 456 -0.85 2.44 -5.57
CA THR A 456 -0.49 3.77 -6.12
C THR A 456 -1.48 4.16 -7.20
N ALA A 457 -2.20 5.28 -7.03
CA ALA A 457 -3.13 5.77 -8.04
C ALA A 457 -2.38 6.41 -9.24
N PRO A 458 -2.67 6.03 -10.50
CA PRO A 458 -2.22 6.78 -11.67
C PRO A 458 -3.09 8.03 -11.91
N HIS A 459 -2.49 9.10 -12.41
CA HIS A 459 -3.17 10.34 -12.82
C HIS A 459 -2.74 10.77 -14.24
N LEU A 460 -3.74 11.09 -15.07
CA LEU A 460 -3.56 11.75 -16.36
C LEU A 460 -3.76 13.26 -16.20
N THR A 461 -2.85 14.06 -16.76
CA THR A 461 -3.04 15.50 -16.97
C THR A 461 -2.79 15.80 -18.44
N ASN A 462 -3.83 16.26 -19.13
CA ASN A 462 -3.72 16.78 -20.49
C ASN A 462 -3.34 18.27 -20.46
#